data_AF-A0A7Y1ZNP0-F1
#
_entry.id   AF-A0A7Y1ZNP0-F1
#
_cell.length_a   1.000
_cell.length_b   1.000
_cell.length_c   1.000
_cell.angle_alpha   90.00
_cell.angle_beta   90.00
_cell.angle_gamma   90.00
#
_symmetry.space_group_name_H-M   'P 1'
#
loop_
_entity.id
_entity.type
_entity.pdbx_description
1 polymer ?
#
loop_
_entity_poly.entity_id
_entity_poly.type
_entity_poly.pdbx_seq_one_letter_code
_entity_poly.pdbx_strand_id
1 'polypeptide(L)'
;MANSSLLRHVPTTVFLSICILSSGCSGCSDSVPGVDDAQSYAQQLQEDINDPEVEALETEELEDLMPGSVAGMTQTDYQSNKTGAFGFKMSTTTAEYEEGNKSIVISITDAGSMKAAVRAANQWMDKDFEETTSSGYSRTGDFFGYRGMEKFNSGPYGTSAELSIFVADRFVVNGKGRNVTMDDVKGAVKDVKLRKLDRKG
;
A
#
# COMPACT_ATOMS: atom_id res chain seq x y z
N MET A 1 12.46 -40.45 42.77
CA MET A 1 11.37 -39.53 43.17
C MET A 1 10.85 -38.88 41.92
N ALA A 2 9.58 -39.14 41.62
CA ALA A 2 8.88 -38.71 40.41
C ALA A 2 8.52 -37.22 40.46
N ASN A 3 8.49 -36.56 39.30
CA ASN A 3 7.41 -35.61 39.04
C ASN A 3 7.13 -35.53 37.54
N SER A 4 6.06 -36.20 37.14
CA SER A 4 5.48 -36.25 35.80
C SER A 4 4.14 -35.53 35.87
N SER A 5 4.03 -34.37 35.21
CA SER A 5 2.78 -33.66 34.86
C SER A 5 3.23 -32.47 34.01
N LEU A 6 2.73 -32.14 32.80
CA LEU A 6 1.38 -32.17 32.24
C LEU A 6 1.49 -32.24 30.71
N LEU A 7 0.96 -33.29 30.09
CA LEU A 7 0.63 -33.33 28.66
C LEU A 7 -0.73 -32.65 28.48
N ARG A 8 -0.75 -31.43 27.93
CA ARG A 8 -1.99 -30.78 27.50
C ARG A 8 -2.42 -31.36 26.16
N HIS A 9 -3.44 -32.23 26.21
CA HIS A 9 -4.17 -32.68 25.04
C HIS A 9 -4.95 -31.50 24.43
N VAL A 10 -4.73 -31.24 23.14
CA VAL A 10 -5.60 -30.37 22.33
C VAL A 10 -6.69 -31.27 21.75
N PRO A 11 -7.98 -31.07 22.07
CA PRO A 11 -9.03 -31.85 21.43
C PRO A 11 -9.24 -31.31 20.01
N THR A 12 -8.91 -32.16 19.04
CA THR A 12 -9.36 -32.08 17.66
C THR A 12 -10.88 -32.16 17.66
N THR A 13 -11.56 -31.03 17.47
CA THR A 13 -13.01 -31.00 17.31
C THR A 13 -13.34 -30.61 15.87
N VAL A 14 -13.53 -31.63 15.05
CA VAL A 14 -14.27 -31.57 13.80
C VAL A 14 -15.72 -31.26 14.15
N PHE A 15 -16.21 -30.06 13.81
CA PHE A 15 -17.64 -29.79 13.70
C PHE A 15 -17.96 -29.39 12.27
N LEU A 16 -18.20 -30.40 11.45
CA LEU A 16 -19.01 -30.30 10.24
C LEU A 16 -20.46 -30.14 10.68
N SER A 17 -20.96 -28.90 10.74
CA SER A 17 -22.38 -28.64 10.95
C SER A 17 -23.00 -28.12 9.66
N ILE A 18 -23.41 -29.07 8.81
CA ILE A 18 -24.41 -28.87 7.77
C ILE A 18 -25.75 -28.66 8.50
N CYS A 19 -26.27 -27.43 8.45
CA CYS A 19 -27.68 -27.16 8.74
C CYS A 19 -28.35 -26.75 7.43
N ILE A 20 -28.83 -27.74 6.68
CA ILE A 20 -29.89 -27.57 5.69
C ILE A 20 -31.19 -27.94 6.44
N LEU A 21 -32.08 -26.97 6.67
CA LEU A 21 -33.51 -27.03 6.34
C LEU A 21 -34.34 -25.96 7.08
N SER A 22 -35.05 -25.21 6.24
CA SER A 22 -36.44 -24.74 6.38
C SER A 22 -36.79 -23.68 7.43
N SER A 23 -37.19 -22.54 6.85
CA SER A 23 -38.36 -21.74 7.20
C SER A 23 -38.20 -20.65 8.26
N GLY A 24 -38.05 -19.41 7.75
CA GLY A 24 -38.68 -18.24 8.35
C GLY A 24 -37.81 -17.44 9.32
N CYS A 25 -36.71 -16.86 8.83
CA CYS A 25 -36.13 -15.67 9.45
C CYS A 25 -36.50 -14.46 8.58
N SER A 26 -37.66 -13.85 8.88
CA SER A 26 -37.95 -12.48 8.49
C SER A 26 -36.99 -11.58 9.26
N GLY A 27 -35.88 -11.21 8.61
CA GLY A 27 -34.82 -10.46 9.26
C GLY A 27 -33.46 -10.44 8.55
N CYS A 28 -33.33 -10.94 7.31
CA CYS A 28 -32.30 -10.40 6.43
C CYS A 28 -32.86 -9.12 5.83
N SER A 29 -32.46 -7.97 6.38
CA SER A 29 -32.41 -6.76 5.56
C SER A 29 -31.31 -6.99 4.54
N ASP A 30 -31.63 -7.77 3.51
CA ASP A 30 -30.95 -7.66 2.23
C ASP A 30 -31.16 -6.21 1.82
N SER A 31 -30.12 -5.42 2.05
CA SER A 31 -29.97 -4.14 1.41
C SER A 31 -29.90 -4.50 -0.08
N VAL A 32 -31.04 -4.50 -0.76
CA VAL A 32 -31.08 -4.47 -2.22
C VAL A 32 -30.21 -3.26 -2.55
N PRO A 33 -29.03 -3.45 -3.17
CA PRO A 33 -28.19 -2.32 -3.55
C PRO A 33 -29.09 -1.40 -4.38
N GLY A 34 -29.08 -0.11 -4.09
CA GLY A 34 -29.80 0.86 -4.89
C GLY A 34 -29.44 0.66 -6.37
N VAL A 35 -30.32 1.05 -7.29
CA VAL A 35 -30.03 0.97 -8.73
C VAL A 35 -28.73 1.70 -9.10
N ASP A 36 -28.30 2.69 -8.32
CA ASP A 36 -27.01 3.37 -8.43
C ASP A 36 -25.82 2.48 -7.98
N ASP A 37 -26.01 1.66 -6.96
CA ASP A 37 -25.02 0.71 -6.42
C ASP A 37 -24.86 -0.50 -7.37
N ALA A 38 -25.94 -0.94 -8.00
CA ALA A 38 -25.90 -1.99 -9.02
C ALA A 38 -25.21 -1.55 -10.31
N GLN A 39 -25.38 -0.29 -10.72
CA GLN A 39 -24.70 0.27 -11.89
C GLN A 39 -23.20 0.45 -11.65
N SER A 40 -22.80 1.01 -10.51
CA SER A 40 -21.39 1.15 -10.15
C SER A 40 -20.69 -0.21 -9.99
N TYR A 41 -21.37 -1.20 -9.41
CA TYR A 41 -20.85 -2.57 -9.31
C TYR A 41 -20.71 -3.25 -10.67
N ALA A 42 -21.68 -3.09 -11.57
CA ALA A 42 -21.61 -3.63 -12.93
C ALA A 42 -20.49 -2.98 -13.76
N GLN A 43 -20.26 -1.67 -13.56
CA GLN A 43 -19.15 -0.94 -14.18
C GLN A 43 -17.80 -1.44 -13.66
N GLN A 44 -17.65 -1.64 -12.35
CA GLN A 44 -16.43 -2.22 -11.75
C GLN A 44 -16.15 -3.62 -12.30
N LEU A 45 -17.17 -4.50 -12.35
CA LEU A 45 -17.00 -5.85 -12.91
C LEU A 45 -16.60 -5.83 -14.39
N GLN A 46 -17.15 -4.90 -15.19
CA GLN A 46 -16.75 -4.74 -16.59
C GLN A 46 -15.34 -4.19 -16.75
N GLU A 47 -14.89 -3.32 -15.86
CA GLU A 47 -13.52 -2.82 -15.87
C GLU A 47 -12.54 -3.94 -15.50
N ASP A 48 -12.83 -4.71 -14.44
CA ASP A 48 -12.02 -5.85 -14.02
C ASP A 48 -11.93 -6.96 -15.08
N ILE A 49 -13.02 -7.25 -15.80
CA ILE A 49 -13.03 -8.27 -16.88
C ILE A 49 -12.19 -7.83 -18.09
N ASN A 50 -12.18 -6.54 -18.39
CA ASN A 50 -11.44 -6.01 -19.54
C ASN A 50 -9.99 -5.64 -19.21
N ASP A 51 -9.61 -5.64 -17.93
CA ASP A 51 -8.25 -5.33 -17.51
C ASP A 51 -7.37 -6.58 -17.61
N PRO A 52 -6.40 -6.64 -18.55
CA PRO A 52 -5.55 -7.82 -18.68
C PRO A 52 -4.80 -8.07 -17.38
N GLU A 53 -4.76 -9.31 -16.92
CA GLU A 53 -3.95 -9.67 -15.76
C GLU A 53 -2.48 -9.36 -16.06
N VAL A 54 -1.84 -8.62 -15.15
CA VAL A 54 -0.44 -8.22 -15.29
C VAL A 54 0.34 -8.84 -14.14
N GLU A 55 1.36 -9.63 -14.46
CA GLU A 55 2.24 -10.17 -13.43
C GLU A 55 3.11 -9.08 -12.81
N ALA A 56 3.30 -9.16 -11.49
CA ALA A 56 4.21 -8.27 -10.78
C ALA A 56 5.67 -8.48 -11.23
N LEU A 57 6.40 -7.38 -11.37
CA LEU A 57 7.82 -7.33 -11.67
C LEU A 57 8.62 -8.17 -10.68
N GLU A 58 9.78 -8.66 -11.13
CA GLU A 58 10.72 -9.29 -10.21
C GLU A 58 11.33 -8.26 -9.25
N THR A 59 11.70 -8.71 -8.05
CA THR A 59 12.21 -7.85 -6.97
C THR A 59 13.48 -7.11 -7.38
N GLU A 60 14.34 -7.76 -8.18
CA GLU A 60 15.57 -7.18 -8.72
C GLU A 60 15.27 -6.00 -9.65
N GLU A 61 14.13 -6.02 -10.37
CA GLU A 61 13.73 -4.91 -11.23
C GLU A 61 13.30 -3.68 -10.44
N LEU A 62 12.73 -3.88 -9.25
CA LEU A 62 12.37 -2.80 -8.33
C LEU A 62 13.59 -2.26 -7.59
N GLU A 63 14.49 -3.13 -7.15
CA GLU A 63 15.78 -2.75 -6.56
C GLU A 63 16.59 -1.85 -7.50
N ASP A 64 16.61 -2.19 -8.79
CA ASP A 64 17.24 -1.42 -9.86
C ASP A 64 16.77 0.04 -9.97
N LEU A 65 15.63 0.37 -9.37
CA LEU A 65 15.03 1.71 -9.38
C LEU A 65 15.42 2.55 -8.16
N MET A 66 15.95 1.92 -7.10
CA MET A 66 16.33 2.59 -5.87
C MET A 66 17.63 3.40 -6.05
N PRO A 67 17.72 4.59 -5.45
CA PRO A 67 18.96 5.37 -5.39
C PRO A 67 19.95 4.79 -4.36
N GLY A 68 21.25 5.04 -4.53
CA GLY A 68 22.25 4.62 -3.52
C GLY A 68 22.36 5.56 -2.31
N SER A 69 21.81 6.76 -2.42
CA SER A 69 21.78 7.79 -1.38
C SER A 69 20.69 8.79 -1.67
N VAL A 70 20.08 9.39 -0.64
CA VAL A 70 19.03 10.42 -0.79
C VAL A 70 19.20 11.51 0.26
N ALA A 71 18.99 12.77 -0.12
CA ALA A 71 19.07 13.92 0.79
C ALA A 71 20.32 13.92 1.72
N GLY A 72 21.47 13.46 1.20
CA GLY A 72 22.73 13.34 1.94
C GLY A 72 22.87 12.09 2.82
N MET A 73 21.82 11.29 2.97
CA MET A 73 21.82 10.02 3.71
C MET A 73 22.27 8.86 2.83
N THR A 74 23.10 7.98 3.38
CA THR A 74 23.53 6.74 2.72
C THR A 74 22.52 5.63 2.96
N GLN A 75 22.34 4.76 1.98
CA GLN A 75 21.54 3.55 2.16
C GLN A 75 22.20 2.65 3.21
N THR A 76 21.42 2.22 4.21
CA THR A 76 21.88 1.36 5.31
C THR A 76 21.31 -0.04 5.24
N ASP A 77 20.09 -0.18 4.70
CA ASP A 77 19.42 -1.47 4.56
C ASP A 77 18.56 -1.53 3.29
N TYR A 78 18.22 -2.76 2.89
CA TYR A 78 17.22 -3.02 1.87
C TYR A 78 16.51 -4.35 2.10
N GLN A 79 15.24 -4.38 1.71
CA GLN A 79 14.44 -5.59 1.74
C GLN A 79 13.54 -5.63 0.51
N SER A 80 13.57 -6.76 -0.20
CA SER A 80 12.62 -7.03 -1.26
C SER A 80 11.84 -8.29 -0.97
N ASN A 81 10.57 -8.29 -1.35
CA ASN A 81 9.70 -9.44 -1.22
C ASN A 81 8.76 -9.57 -2.42
N LYS A 82 8.37 -10.80 -2.68
CA LYS A 82 7.27 -11.13 -3.59
C LYS A 82 6.23 -11.87 -2.76
N THR A 83 5.02 -11.33 -2.73
CA THR A 83 3.91 -11.90 -1.94
C THR A 83 2.79 -12.28 -2.88
N GLY A 84 2.16 -13.42 -2.63
CA GLY A 84 0.98 -13.82 -3.39
C GLY A 84 0.15 -14.89 -2.70
N ALA A 85 -1.17 -14.80 -2.88
CA ALA A 85 -2.15 -15.76 -2.40
C ALA A 85 -3.41 -15.68 -3.26
N PHE A 86 -4.13 -16.79 -3.41
CA PHE A 86 -5.40 -16.85 -4.15
C PHE A 86 -5.34 -16.29 -5.59
N GLY A 87 -4.19 -16.43 -6.27
CA GLY A 87 -3.97 -15.91 -7.62
C GLY A 87 -3.41 -14.49 -7.67
N PHE A 88 -3.45 -13.73 -6.57
CA PHE A 88 -2.85 -12.40 -6.52
C PHE A 88 -1.34 -12.48 -6.34
N LYS A 89 -0.60 -11.61 -7.05
CA LYS A 89 0.85 -11.46 -6.92
C LYS A 89 1.22 -9.99 -6.88
N MET A 90 2.04 -9.63 -5.89
CA MET A 90 2.64 -8.30 -5.74
C MET A 90 4.14 -8.44 -5.43
N SER A 91 4.92 -7.44 -5.81
CA SER A 91 6.31 -7.31 -5.37
C SER A 91 6.51 -5.97 -4.68
N THR A 92 7.38 -5.94 -3.68
CA THR A 92 7.74 -4.71 -2.96
C THR A 92 9.23 -4.71 -2.69
N THR A 93 9.86 -3.55 -2.88
CA THR A 93 11.22 -3.26 -2.41
C THR A 93 11.18 -2.06 -1.49
N THR A 94 11.87 -2.16 -0.37
CA THR A 94 12.06 -1.12 0.64
C THR A 94 13.56 -0.86 0.80
N ALA A 95 13.95 0.40 0.86
CA ALA A 95 15.32 0.82 1.14
C ALA A 95 15.33 1.85 2.28
N GLU A 96 16.24 1.68 3.23
CA GLU A 96 16.41 2.57 4.38
C GLU A 96 17.67 3.41 4.21
N TYR A 97 17.58 4.70 4.54
CA TYR A 97 18.66 5.68 4.42
C TYR A 97 18.76 6.46 5.73
N GLU A 98 19.96 6.59 6.28
CA GLU A 98 20.14 7.22 7.60
C GLU A 98 21.36 8.15 7.64
N GLU A 99 21.26 9.19 8.47
CA GLU A 99 22.36 10.06 8.89
C GLU A 99 22.09 10.56 10.32
N GLY A 100 22.82 10.04 11.31
CA GLY A 100 22.65 10.42 12.70
C GLY A 100 21.26 10.08 13.23
N ASN A 101 20.43 11.10 13.50
CA ASN A 101 19.05 10.93 13.96
C ASN A 101 18.00 11.09 12.85
N LYS A 102 18.43 11.32 11.61
CA LYS A 102 17.57 11.46 10.43
C LYS A 102 17.45 10.11 9.73
N SER A 103 16.26 9.81 9.23
CA SER A 103 16.07 8.66 8.35
C SER A 103 15.01 8.92 7.30
N ILE A 104 15.19 8.29 6.13
CA ILE A 104 14.19 8.16 5.08
C ILE A 104 14.06 6.69 4.72
N VAL A 105 12.83 6.22 4.60
CA VAL A 105 12.51 4.90 4.06
C VAL A 105 11.75 5.09 2.76
N ILE A 106 12.23 4.49 1.69
CA ILE A 106 11.56 4.47 0.39
C ILE A 106 11.02 3.07 0.15
N SER A 107 9.75 2.94 -0.23
CA SER A 107 9.21 1.69 -0.76
C SER A 107 8.59 1.86 -2.14
N ILE A 108 8.81 0.87 -3.01
CA ILE A 108 8.13 0.73 -4.29
C ILE A 108 7.32 -0.56 -4.21
N THR A 109 6.01 -0.48 -4.41
CA THR A 109 5.12 -1.64 -4.51
C THR A 109 4.57 -1.73 -5.93
N ASP A 110 4.77 -2.88 -6.57
CA ASP A 110 4.05 -3.27 -7.77
C ASP A 110 2.87 -4.15 -7.39
N ALA A 111 1.66 -3.63 -7.60
CA ALA A 111 0.44 -4.36 -7.29
C ALA A 111 0.15 -5.51 -8.26
N GLY A 112 0.82 -5.57 -9.41
CA GLY A 112 0.64 -6.63 -10.41
C GLY A 112 -0.83 -6.87 -10.74
N SER A 113 -1.32 -8.07 -10.41
CA SER A 113 -2.71 -8.50 -10.60
C SER A 113 -3.73 -7.65 -9.81
N MET A 114 -3.28 -6.84 -8.86
CA MET A 114 -4.10 -5.94 -8.04
C MET A 114 -4.08 -4.48 -8.53
N LYS A 115 -3.62 -4.19 -9.76
CA LYS A 115 -3.60 -2.83 -10.31
C LYS A 115 -4.96 -2.13 -10.29
N ALA A 116 -6.07 -2.85 -10.43
CA ALA A 116 -7.42 -2.26 -10.34
C ALA A 116 -7.67 -1.61 -8.97
N ALA A 117 -7.18 -2.22 -7.88
CA ALA A 117 -7.27 -1.64 -6.54
C ALA A 117 -6.41 -0.38 -6.41
N VAL A 118 -5.23 -0.36 -7.03
CA VAL A 118 -4.35 0.83 -7.07
C VAL A 118 -5.00 1.95 -7.89
N ARG A 119 -5.59 1.65 -9.04
CA ARG A 119 -6.36 2.61 -9.86
C ARG A 119 -7.53 3.20 -9.07
N ALA A 120 -8.31 2.36 -8.40
CA ALA A 120 -9.43 2.83 -7.56
C ALA A 120 -8.94 3.73 -6.41
N ALA A 121 -7.82 3.37 -5.77
CA ALA A 121 -7.20 4.23 -4.76
C ALA A 121 -6.72 5.56 -5.35
N ASN A 122 -6.13 5.54 -6.55
CA ASN A 122 -5.70 6.75 -7.25
C ASN A 122 -6.88 7.67 -7.59
N GLN A 123 -7.97 7.12 -8.13
CA GLN A 123 -9.21 7.85 -8.40
C GLN A 123 -9.84 8.44 -7.14
N TRP A 124 -9.71 7.78 -5.98
CA TRP A 124 -10.15 8.37 -4.71
C TRP A 124 -9.30 9.59 -4.34
N MET A 125 -7.99 9.54 -4.60
CA MET A 125 -7.07 10.64 -4.37
C MET A 125 -7.27 11.82 -5.33
N ASP A 126 -7.91 11.65 -6.49
CA ASP A 126 -8.26 12.75 -7.41
C ASP A 126 -9.19 13.79 -6.76
N LYS A 127 -9.86 13.43 -5.67
CA LYS A 127 -10.58 14.40 -4.85
C LYS A 127 -9.60 15.28 -4.10
N ASP A 128 -9.81 16.58 -4.18
CA ASP A 128 -9.03 17.54 -3.40
C ASP A 128 -9.34 17.35 -1.92
N PHE A 129 -8.30 17.00 -1.17
CA PHE A 129 -8.33 16.82 0.26
C PHE A 129 -7.21 17.66 0.84
N GLU A 130 -7.54 18.49 1.83
CA GLU A 130 -6.58 19.25 2.61
C GLU A 130 -7.08 19.34 4.05
N GLU A 131 -6.24 18.92 4.98
CA GLU A 131 -6.46 19.02 6.41
C GLU A 131 -5.25 19.68 7.05
N THR A 132 -5.48 20.70 7.88
CA THR A 132 -4.44 21.36 8.68
C THR A 132 -4.78 21.22 10.15
N THR A 133 -3.77 20.87 10.95
CA THR A 133 -3.86 20.78 12.41
C THR A 133 -2.89 21.77 13.04
N SER A 134 -2.86 21.84 14.38
CA SER A 134 -1.89 22.66 15.09
C SER A 134 -0.44 22.17 14.95
N SER A 135 -0.22 20.91 14.56
CA SER A 135 1.09 20.28 14.51
C SER A 135 1.50 19.81 13.12
N GLY A 136 0.69 20.05 12.09
CA GLY A 136 0.96 19.46 10.78
C GLY A 136 -0.18 19.59 9.79
N TYR A 137 -0.09 18.85 8.70
CA TYR A 137 -1.07 18.86 7.63
C TYR A 137 -1.09 17.53 6.86
N SER A 138 -2.15 17.31 6.11
CA SER A 138 -2.28 16.23 5.13
C SER A 138 -3.00 16.76 3.91
N ARG A 139 -2.49 16.47 2.70
CA ARG A 139 -3.13 16.92 1.47
C ARG A 139 -2.89 15.98 0.29
N THR A 140 -3.88 15.90 -0.59
CA THR A 140 -3.71 15.32 -1.92
C THR A 140 -3.14 16.35 -2.89
N GLY A 141 -2.56 15.90 -3.99
CA GLY A 141 -2.01 16.78 -5.01
C GLY A 141 -1.22 16.04 -6.08
N ASP A 142 -0.66 16.82 -7.00
CA ASP A 142 0.23 16.33 -8.03
C ASP A 142 1.69 16.51 -7.60
N PHE A 143 2.42 15.39 -7.59
CA PHE A 143 3.83 15.32 -7.20
C PHE A 143 4.61 14.68 -8.33
N PHE A 144 5.48 15.47 -8.96
CA PHE A 144 6.31 15.02 -10.08
C PHE A 144 5.51 14.56 -11.31
N GLY A 145 4.26 15.03 -11.46
CA GLY A 145 3.33 14.63 -12.53
C GLY A 145 2.49 13.40 -12.20
N TYR A 146 2.57 12.90 -10.96
CA TYR A 146 1.81 11.76 -10.47
C TYR A 146 0.90 12.20 -9.34
N ARG A 147 -0.33 11.69 -9.31
CA ARG A 147 -1.27 11.94 -8.21
C ARG A 147 -0.77 11.27 -6.94
N GLY A 148 -1.01 11.89 -5.80
CA GLY A 148 -0.55 11.37 -4.52
C GLY A 148 -1.10 12.13 -3.32
N MET A 149 -0.56 11.77 -2.16
CA MET A 149 -0.86 12.41 -0.89
C MET A 149 0.44 12.65 -0.13
N GLU A 150 0.57 13.82 0.49
CA GLU A 150 1.62 14.08 1.46
C GLU A 150 1.03 14.37 2.84
N LYS A 151 1.77 13.98 3.87
CA LYS A 151 1.44 14.24 5.26
C LYS A 151 2.68 14.67 6.01
N PHE A 152 2.57 15.74 6.78
CA PHE A 152 3.66 16.22 7.62
C PHE A 152 3.17 16.46 9.04
N ASN A 153 3.98 16.06 10.02
CA ASN A 153 3.75 16.39 11.42
C ASN A 153 5.06 16.81 12.08
N SER A 154 4.95 17.76 13.01
CA SER A 154 6.05 18.22 13.86
C SER A 154 5.59 18.25 15.30
N GLY A 155 6.44 17.76 16.20
CA GLY A 155 6.14 17.71 17.63
C GLY A 155 7.39 17.81 18.49
N PRO A 156 7.24 17.75 19.82
CA PRO A 156 8.37 17.88 20.74
C PRO A 156 9.43 16.77 20.61
N TYR A 157 9.09 15.66 19.95
CA TYR A 157 9.97 14.50 19.76
C TYR A 157 10.54 14.37 18.34
N GLY A 158 10.30 15.36 17.48
CA GLY A 158 10.81 15.35 16.10
C GLY A 158 9.73 15.59 15.05
N THR A 159 10.08 15.30 13.79
CA THR A 159 9.19 15.42 12.63
C THR A 159 8.91 14.06 12.00
N SER A 160 7.73 13.92 11.40
CA SER A 160 7.42 12.87 10.44
C SER A 160 6.90 13.47 9.14
N ALA A 161 7.42 12.97 8.02
CA ALA A 161 7.04 13.40 6.67
C ALA A 161 6.73 12.16 5.85
N GLU A 162 5.60 12.12 5.16
CA GLU A 162 5.19 10.99 4.32
C GLU A 162 4.73 11.53 2.96
N LEU A 163 5.17 10.88 1.89
CA LEU A 163 4.70 11.12 0.53
C LEU A 163 4.38 9.77 -0.10
N SER A 164 3.17 9.63 -0.65
CA SER A 164 2.74 8.48 -1.43
C SER A 164 2.31 8.96 -2.81
N ILE A 165 2.90 8.40 -3.87
CA ILE A 165 2.52 8.71 -5.26
C ILE A 165 2.12 7.44 -6.01
N PHE A 166 1.16 7.59 -6.93
CA PHE A 166 0.66 6.53 -7.79
C PHE A 166 1.24 6.69 -9.20
N VAL A 167 1.99 5.69 -9.65
CA VAL A 167 2.66 5.71 -10.94
C VAL A 167 2.02 4.67 -11.86
N ALA A 168 1.62 5.10 -13.04
CA ALA A 168 0.98 4.28 -14.08
C ALA A 168 -0.21 3.43 -13.58
N ASP A 169 -0.98 3.95 -12.60
CA ASP A 169 -2.14 3.28 -11.97
C ASP A 169 -1.88 1.85 -11.46
N ARG A 170 -0.61 1.52 -11.21
CA ARG A 170 -0.16 0.17 -10.88
C ARG A 170 0.86 0.15 -9.75
N PHE A 171 1.75 1.13 -9.73
CA PHE A 171 2.82 1.21 -8.74
C PHE A 171 2.51 2.26 -7.69
N VAL A 172 2.88 1.96 -6.45
CA VAL A 172 2.85 2.93 -5.35
C VAL A 172 4.27 3.16 -4.89
N VAL A 173 4.71 4.42 -4.90
CA VAL A 173 6.01 4.82 -4.33
C VAL A 173 5.75 5.60 -3.05
N ASN A 174 6.31 5.14 -1.94
CA ASN A 174 6.19 5.79 -0.64
C ASN A 174 7.57 6.29 -0.19
N GLY A 175 7.64 7.52 0.28
CA GLY A 175 8.76 8.05 1.06
C GLY A 175 8.28 8.37 2.46
N LYS A 176 8.96 7.85 3.49
CA LYS A 176 8.67 8.14 4.90
C LYS A 176 9.92 8.63 5.60
N GLY A 177 9.88 9.86 6.09
CA GLY A 177 10.96 10.54 6.75
C GLY A 177 10.73 10.70 8.25
N ARG A 178 11.80 10.56 9.04
CA ARG A 178 11.86 10.94 10.46
C ARG A 178 12.97 11.96 10.68
N ASN A 179 12.66 13.02 11.43
CA ASN A 179 13.58 14.14 11.69
C ASN A 179 14.13 14.81 10.42
N VAL A 180 13.35 14.77 9.34
CA VAL A 180 13.64 15.40 8.05
C VAL A 180 12.48 16.31 7.64
N THR A 181 12.71 17.14 6.63
CA THR A 181 11.68 18.01 6.06
C THR A 181 10.85 17.27 5.01
N MET A 182 9.71 17.82 4.63
CA MET A 182 8.93 17.29 3.50
C MET A 182 9.72 17.40 2.17
N ASP A 183 10.56 18.42 2.02
CA ASP A 183 11.38 18.60 0.82
C ASP A 183 12.45 17.51 0.71
N ASP A 184 13.03 17.05 1.82
CA ASP A 184 13.95 15.91 1.84
C ASP A 184 13.26 14.63 1.36
N VAL A 185 12.03 14.37 1.83
CA VAL A 185 11.24 13.20 1.42
C VAL A 185 10.84 13.29 -0.06
N LYS A 186 10.43 14.47 -0.53
CA LYS A 186 10.15 14.72 -1.95
C LYS A 186 11.39 14.51 -2.82
N GLY A 187 12.54 15.04 -2.40
CA GLY A 187 13.81 14.83 -3.07
C GLY A 187 14.13 13.34 -3.19
N ALA A 188 14.02 12.61 -2.09
CA ALA A 188 14.26 11.18 -2.04
C ALA A 188 13.34 10.37 -2.97
N VAL A 189 12.03 10.66 -2.98
CA VAL A 189 11.08 10.01 -3.90
C VAL A 189 11.38 10.37 -5.37
N LYS A 190 11.79 11.62 -5.64
CA LYS A 190 12.17 12.07 -6.99
C LYS A 190 13.45 11.39 -7.51
N ASP A 191 14.37 11.02 -6.61
CA ASP A 191 15.62 10.32 -6.94
C ASP A 191 15.39 8.85 -7.32
N VAL A 192 14.25 8.27 -6.95
CA VAL A 192 13.77 7.01 -7.55
C VAL A 192 13.64 7.21 -9.06
N LYS A 193 13.97 6.19 -9.85
CA LYS A 193 13.90 6.24 -11.32
C LYS A 193 12.43 6.21 -11.83
N LEU A 194 11.60 7.18 -11.43
CA LEU A 194 10.15 7.25 -11.68
C LEU A 194 9.79 7.10 -13.16
N ARG A 195 10.52 7.77 -14.06
CA ARG A 195 10.33 7.61 -15.51
C ARG A 195 10.61 6.21 -16.04
N LYS A 196 11.50 5.44 -15.40
CA LYS A 196 11.75 4.03 -15.77
C LYS A 196 10.62 3.14 -15.23
N LEU A 197 10.10 3.46 -14.05
CA LEU A 197 8.95 2.79 -13.44
C LEU A 197 7.66 3.01 -14.26
N ASP A 198 7.39 4.25 -14.65
CA ASP A 198 6.21 4.63 -15.44
C ASP A 198 6.12 3.87 -16.77
N ARG A 199 7.25 3.66 -17.46
CA ARG A 199 7.30 2.86 -18.70
C ARG A 199 7.08 1.35 -18.50
N LYS A 200 7.09 0.87 -17.26
CA LYS A 200 6.84 -0.54 -16.92
C LYS A 200 5.37 -0.79 -16.54
N GLY A 201 4.55 0.26 -16.44
CA GLY A 201 3.11 0.16 -16.18
C GLY A 201 2.37 -0.28 -17.41
#